data_AF-A0A847H033-F1
#
_entry.id   AF-A0A847H033-F1
#
_cell.length_a   1.000
_cell.length_b   1.000
_cell.length_c   1.000
_cell.angle_alpha   90.00
_cell.angle_beta   90.00
_cell.angle_gamma   90.00
#
_symmetry.space_group_name_H-M   'P 1'
#
loop_
_entity.id
_entity.type
_entity.pdbx_description
1 polymer ?
#
loop_
_entity_poly.entity_id
_entity_poly.type
_entity_poly.pdbx_seq_one_letter_code
_entity_poly.pdbx_strand_id
1 'polypeptide(L)'
;MTVKRYKDGSEAYIHDLQPQGENGRPKAKRRRQASKATPTAAGAPILRDSPTASGDDQDAVAKRDAGYRCLLAKLPLSPDDRGNLRQRGLSDADIDAGGYRTLPTNGRGGIVKQVAAELGQDFAAVPGFVVSDGRPRIAAAAGLLIPVRDLAGRIVALKLRADDPADDGDRYHYVSSTKYGGPGSGSPAHVPAGVCGPVEVARITEGELKADVATRLSGVPTVSFPGVASWRVVLPVLAALGAKTVRVAFDADASKNAHVARPLRECVKELRQHGYAVELEHWPADAGKGIDDLLAAGGTPEVYAGQSAELAAEEIAKAAGVDDDDGDGDQDDRPKSIATLLVELAGVAELWHASGQGTAYATLPVGDHREHWPIRSLTFRRWLARQFFQRYGKAPGGQALQDALNVIEGQAIFEGAEHTAFVRVAAHG
;
A
#
# COMPACT_ATOMS: atom_id res chain seq x y z
N MET A 1 4.15 49.28 22.93
CA MET A 1 2.96 50.15 23.04
C MET A 1 2.85 50.62 24.48
N THR A 2 2.64 51.91 24.72
CA THR A 2 2.41 52.45 26.06
C THR A 2 0.97 52.93 26.13
N VAL A 3 0.13 52.23 26.88
CA VAL A 3 -1.28 52.60 27.08
C VAL A 3 -1.35 53.70 28.13
N LYS A 4 -2.08 54.78 27.83
CA LYS A 4 -2.34 55.86 28.79
C LYS A 4 -3.82 55.89 29.14
N ARG A 5 -4.13 55.59 30.41
CA ARG A 5 -5.46 55.77 31.01
C ARG A 5 -5.64 57.21 31.48
N TYR A 6 -6.81 57.78 31.23
CA TYR A 6 -7.24 59.07 31.78
C TYR A 6 -8.20 58.87 32.96
N LYS A 7 -8.41 59.92 33.76
CA LYS A 7 -9.23 59.85 35.00
C LYS A 7 -10.73 59.65 34.76
N ASP A 8 -11.18 59.78 33.51
CA ASP A 8 -12.53 59.51 33.02
C ASP A 8 -12.75 58.03 32.63
N GLY A 9 -11.71 57.19 32.67
CA GLY A 9 -11.77 55.78 32.29
C GLY A 9 -11.42 55.48 30.83
N SER A 10 -11.12 56.50 30.01
CA SER A 10 -10.69 56.31 28.62
C SER A 10 -9.24 55.80 28.50
N GLU A 11 -8.98 55.00 27.48
CA GLU A 11 -7.66 54.51 27.08
C GLU A 11 -7.26 55.07 25.72
N ALA A 12 -6.00 55.50 25.59
CA ALA A 12 -5.40 55.89 24.32
C ALA A 12 -4.08 55.13 24.06
N TYR A 13 -3.90 54.70 22.81
CA TYR A 13 -2.69 54.05 22.31
C TYR A 13 -1.84 55.07 21.56
N ILE A 14 -0.60 55.27 21.99
CA ILE A 14 0.35 56.19 21.34
C ILE A 14 1.43 55.37 20.62
N HIS A 15 1.61 55.67 19.33
CA HIS A 15 2.75 55.28 18.50
C HIS A 15 3.40 56.55 17.98
N ASP A 16 4.72 56.67 18.11
CA ASP A 16 5.48 57.81 17.57
C ASP A 16 6.89 57.39 17.14
N LEU A 17 7.52 58.21 16.28
CA LEU A 17 8.66 57.83 15.44
C LEU A 17 9.81 58.85 15.45
N GLN A 18 11.06 58.34 15.51
CA GLN A 18 12.28 58.99 14.96
C GLN A 18 12.64 60.38 15.57
N PRO A 19 13.59 61.20 15.04
CA PRO A 19 14.72 60.99 14.10
C PRO A 19 16.08 61.13 14.84
N GLN A 20 17.29 61.43 14.31
CA GLN A 20 17.84 61.92 13.02
C GLN A 20 19.22 61.23 12.72
N GLY A 21 19.89 61.57 11.61
CA GLY A 21 21.29 61.18 11.35
C GLY A 21 21.77 61.37 9.91
N GLU A 22 22.17 62.60 9.53
CA GLU A 22 22.55 62.98 8.15
C GLU A 22 23.98 62.56 7.73
N ASN A 23 24.21 62.33 6.42
CA ASN A 23 25.12 63.15 5.58
C ASN A 23 25.25 62.66 4.12
N GLY A 24 25.68 63.55 3.20
CA GLY A 24 26.29 63.19 1.91
C GLY A 24 25.44 63.23 0.63
N ARG A 25 25.86 64.05 -0.36
CA ARG A 25 25.40 64.12 -1.77
C ARG A 25 26.66 64.04 -2.68
N PRO A 26 26.60 63.77 -4.01
CA PRO A 26 25.50 64.07 -4.95
C PRO A 26 25.13 62.94 -5.96
N LYS A 27 24.36 63.29 -7.01
CA LYS A 27 23.64 62.38 -7.93
C LYS A 27 24.43 62.03 -9.20
N ALA A 28 24.22 60.81 -9.71
CA ALA A 28 24.34 60.47 -11.13
C ALA A 28 23.21 59.50 -11.55
N LYS A 29 22.58 59.71 -12.71
CA LYS A 29 21.55 58.80 -13.25
C LYS A 29 22.19 57.64 -14.03
N ARG A 30 21.84 56.39 -13.73
CA ARG A 30 21.87 55.30 -14.74
C ARG A 30 20.89 54.17 -14.42
N ARG A 31 20.32 53.60 -15.49
CA ARG A 31 19.27 52.56 -15.49
C ARG A 31 19.93 51.19 -15.70
N ARG A 32 19.73 50.25 -14.78
CA ARG A 32 19.96 48.80 -14.93
C ARG A 32 18.73 48.10 -14.33
N GLN A 33 17.97 47.36 -15.12
CA GLN A 33 18.16 45.94 -15.42
C GLN A 33 18.13 45.08 -14.15
N ALA A 34 17.02 44.37 -13.95
CA ALA A 34 16.92 43.32 -12.95
C ALA A 34 17.82 42.16 -13.36
N SER A 35 18.79 41.81 -12.51
CA SER A 35 19.63 40.62 -12.67
C SER A 35 18.88 39.39 -12.17
N LYS A 36 18.88 38.32 -12.96
CA LYS A 36 18.27 37.02 -12.61
C LYS A 36 18.78 36.54 -11.25
N ALA A 37 17.87 36.06 -10.40
CA ALA A 37 18.24 35.14 -9.34
C ALA A 37 18.48 33.76 -9.98
N THR A 38 19.66 33.18 -9.76
CA THR A 38 19.94 31.78 -10.15
C THR A 38 19.24 30.85 -9.15
N PRO A 39 18.54 29.79 -9.59
CA PRO A 39 18.00 28.80 -8.67
C PRO A 39 19.15 28.10 -7.93
N THR A 40 19.07 28.05 -6.61
CA THR A 40 20.00 27.30 -5.75
C THR A 40 19.88 25.80 -6.00
N ALA A 41 20.97 25.07 -5.80
CA ALA A 41 20.99 23.62 -6.01
C ALA A 41 19.98 22.90 -5.09
N ALA A 42 19.30 21.88 -5.63
CA ALA A 42 18.42 21.02 -4.84
C ALA A 42 19.21 20.28 -3.76
N GLY A 43 18.70 20.29 -2.53
CA GLY A 43 19.18 19.39 -1.48
C GLY A 43 18.81 17.94 -1.78
N ALA A 44 19.44 16.99 -1.09
CA ALA A 44 19.01 15.59 -1.14
C ALA A 44 17.58 15.44 -0.57
N PRO A 45 16.78 14.47 -1.06
CA PRO A 45 15.42 14.24 -0.56
C PRO A 45 15.39 14.01 0.95
N ILE A 46 14.47 14.69 1.64
CA ILE A 46 14.35 14.63 3.10
C ILE A 46 13.25 13.63 3.45
N LEU A 47 13.65 12.37 3.54
CA LEU A 47 12.95 11.40 4.38
C LEU A 47 13.61 11.44 5.77
N ARG A 48 12.81 11.70 6.80
CA ARG A 48 13.20 11.49 8.20
C ARG A 48 13.58 10.02 8.37
N ASP A 49 14.53 9.72 9.25
CA ASP A 49 15.11 8.39 9.43
C ASP A 49 14.03 7.29 9.38
N SER A 50 14.06 6.50 8.30
CA SER A 50 13.15 5.38 8.17
C SER A 50 13.48 4.37 9.26
N PRO A 51 12.48 3.78 9.95
CA PRO A 51 12.75 2.81 11.00
C PRO A 51 13.56 1.66 10.41
N THR A 52 14.79 1.47 10.91
CA THR A 52 15.63 0.35 10.51
C THR A 52 14.91 -0.94 10.86
N ALA A 53 14.50 -1.70 9.85
CA ALA A 53 13.73 -2.93 10.03
C ALA A 53 14.40 -3.85 11.06
N SER A 54 13.60 -4.44 11.94
CA SER A 54 14.07 -5.15 13.13
C SER A 54 14.89 -6.40 12.78
N GLY A 55 15.58 -6.97 13.77
CA GLY A 55 16.27 -8.25 13.58
C GLY A 55 15.32 -9.35 13.09
N ASP A 56 14.09 -9.37 13.62
CA ASP A 56 13.05 -10.34 13.28
C ASP A 56 12.52 -10.11 11.85
N ASP A 57 12.39 -8.85 11.40
CA ASP A 57 12.04 -8.53 10.00
C ASP A 57 13.10 -9.05 9.02
N GLN A 58 14.38 -8.94 9.35
CA GLN A 58 15.47 -9.40 8.48
C GLN A 58 15.55 -10.94 8.42
N ASP A 59 15.32 -11.64 9.53
CA ASP A 59 15.18 -13.10 9.54
C ASP A 59 13.97 -13.56 8.71
N ALA A 60 12.81 -12.91 8.89
CA ALA A 60 11.62 -13.19 8.11
C ALA A 60 11.84 -12.96 6.61
N VAL A 61 12.56 -11.90 6.21
CA VAL A 61 12.94 -11.66 4.81
C VAL A 61 13.93 -12.69 4.28
N ALA A 62 14.92 -13.10 5.08
CA ALA A 62 15.89 -14.13 4.68
C ALA A 62 15.20 -15.49 4.42
N LYS A 63 14.24 -15.88 5.28
CA LYS A 63 13.44 -17.11 5.13
C LYS A 63 12.55 -17.08 3.89
N ARG A 64 11.93 -15.93 3.60
CA ARG A 64 11.17 -15.71 2.35
C ARG A 64 12.04 -15.90 1.11
N ASP A 65 13.19 -15.23 1.04
CA ASP A 65 14.09 -15.32 -0.12
C ASP A 65 14.60 -16.76 -0.33
N ALA A 66 15.06 -17.42 0.74
CA ALA A 66 15.49 -18.82 0.68
C ALA A 66 14.36 -19.75 0.20
N GLY A 67 13.16 -19.60 0.76
CA GLY A 67 12.00 -20.43 0.43
C GLY A 67 11.51 -20.25 -1.00
N TYR A 68 11.41 -19.00 -1.46
CA TYR A 68 11.00 -18.70 -2.83
C TYR A 68 12.08 -19.07 -3.85
N ARG A 69 13.38 -18.89 -3.56
CA ARG A 69 14.45 -19.40 -4.43
C ARG A 69 14.43 -20.93 -4.52
N CYS A 70 14.24 -21.64 -3.41
CA CYS A 70 14.13 -23.10 -3.39
C CYS A 70 12.97 -23.60 -4.28
N LEU A 71 11.81 -22.94 -4.25
CA LEU A 71 10.70 -23.22 -5.15
C LEU A 71 11.04 -22.92 -6.62
N LEU A 72 11.47 -21.69 -6.92
CA LEU A 72 11.70 -21.23 -8.30
C LEU A 72 12.83 -22.00 -9.01
N ALA A 73 13.82 -22.51 -8.25
CA ALA A 73 14.87 -23.39 -8.78
C ALA A 73 14.36 -24.77 -9.24
N LYS A 74 13.18 -25.22 -8.77
CA LYS A 74 12.59 -26.52 -9.08
C LYS A 74 11.40 -26.44 -10.05
N LEU A 75 10.91 -25.24 -10.35
CA LEU A 75 9.88 -25.01 -11.35
C LEU A 75 10.51 -24.74 -12.74
N PRO A 76 9.84 -25.11 -13.84
CA PRO A 76 10.15 -24.62 -15.17
C PRO A 76 9.53 -23.24 -15.41
N LEU A 77 9.87 -22.61 -16.53
CA LEU A 77 9.01 -21.61 -17.19
C LEU A 77 8.43 -22.26 -18.44
N SER A 78 7.11 -22.17 -18.63
CA SER A 78 6.44 -22.77 -19.78
C SER A 78 6.83 -22.09 -21.10
N PRO A 79 6.76 -22.79 -22.25
CA PRO A 79 6.96 -22.17 -23.56
C PRO A 79 5.98 -21.01 -23.80
N ASP A 80 4.74 -21.16 -23.33
CA ASP A 80 3.66 -20.18 -23.51
C ASP A 80 3.88 -18.93 -22.66
N ASP A 81 4.28 -19.07 -21.39
CA ASP A 81 4.65 -17.92 -20.54
C ASP A 81 5.90 -17.22 -21.07
N ARG A 82 6.91 -17.95 -21.53
CA ARG A 82 8.09 -17.35 -22.19
C ARG A 82 7.67 -16.63 -23.48
N GLY A 83 6.71 -17.17 -24.24
CA GLY A 83 6.11 -16.50 -25.39
C GLY A 83 5.41 -15.19 -25.02
N ASN A 84 4.55 -15.22 -24.00
CA ASN A 84 3.87 -14.03 -23.45
C ASN A 84 4.85 -12.96 -22.95
N LEU A 85 5.96 -13.36 -22.32
CA LEU A 85 6.99 -12.43 -21.84
C LEU A 85 7.81 -11.82 -22.99
N ARG A 86 8.15 -12.62 -24.02
CA ARG A 86 8.80 -12.12 -25.26
C ARG A 86 7.90 -11.16 -26.05
N GLN A 87 6.59 -11.39 -26.07
CA GLN A 87 5.61 -10.47 -26.67
C GLN A 87 5.55 -9.11 -25.95
N ARG A 88 6.02 -9.04 -24.69
CA ARG A 88 6.20 -7.81 -23.92
C ARG A 88 7.58 -7.18 -24.10
N GLY A 89 8.33 -7.59 -25.13
CA GLY A 89 9.64 -7.04 -25.49
C GLY A 89 10.82 -7.53 -24.65
N LEU A 90 10.61 -8.45 -23.69
CA LEU A 90 11.71 -9.02 -22.89
C LEU A 90 12.51 -10.03 -23.72
N SER A 91 13.84 -9.91 -23.73
CA SER A 91 14.71 -10.94 -24.27
C SER A 91 14.77 -12.17 -23.34
N ASP A 92 15.27 -13.30 -23.84
CA ASP A 92 15.44 -14.49 -22.99
C ASP A 92 16.38 -14.24 -21.81
N ALA A 93 17.38 -13.38 -21.96
CA ALA A 93 18.29 -13.00 -20.87
C ALA A 93 17.57 -12.15 -19.81
N ASP A 94 16.62 -11.30 -20.19
CA ASP A 94 15.79 -10.53 -19.24
C ASP A 94 14.81 -11.45 -18.50
N ILE A 95 14.21 -12.41 -19.21
CA ILE A 95 13.30 -13.43 -18.66
C ILE A 95 14.03 -14.30 -17.64
N ASP A 96 15.24 -14.75 -17.97
CA ASP A 96 16.05 -15.59 -17.10
C ASP A 96 16.57 -14.81 -15.87
N ALA A 97 16.93 -13.53 -16.04
CA ALA A 97 17.35 -12.65 -14.96
C ALA A 97 16.20 -12.26 -14.01
N GLY A 98 15.00 -12.00 -14.53
CA GLY A 98 13.79 -11.77 -13.73
C GLY A 98 13.47 -12.97 -12.85
N GLY A 99 13.63 -14.18 -13.40
CA GLY A 99 13.48 -15.44 -12.67
C GLY A 99 12.06 -15.99 -12.64
N TYR A 100 11.22 -15.57 -13.60
CA TYR A 100 9.83 -16.01 -13.74
C TYR A 100 9.72 -17.54 -13.86
N ARG A 101 8.62 -18.11 -13.36
CA ARG A 101 8.33 -19.55 -13.41
C ARG A 101 6.85 -19.84 -13.56
N THR A 102 6.50 -20.97 -14.17
CA THR A 102 5.12 -21.45 -14.22
C THR A 102 4.88 -22.41 -13.07
N LEU A 103 3.83 -22.18 -12.28
CA LEU A 103 3.34 -23.11 -11.27
C LEU A 103 2.30 -24.03 -11.91
N PRO A 104 2.62 -25.31 -12.21
CA PRO A 104 1.74 -26.17 -12.97
C PRO A 104 0.53 -26.65 -12.15
N THR A 105 -0.61 -26.81 -12.81
CA THR A 105 -1.84 -27.40 -12.24
C THR A 105 -1.58 -28.74 -11.56
N ASN A 106 -0.82 -29.61 -12.24
CA ASN A 106 -0.46 -30.97 -11.83
C ASN A 106 1.01 -31.06 -11.40
N GLY A 107 1.38 -32.14 -10.69
CA GLY A 107 2.78 -32.42 -10.31
C GLY A 107 3.37 -31.55 -9.19
N ARG A 108 2.88 -30.31 -9.00
CA ARG A 108 3.35 -29.36 -7.97
C ARG A 108 3.47 -29.92 -6.54
N GLY A 109 2.65 -30.89 -6.14
CA GLY A 109 2.77 -31.55 -4.84
C GLY A 109 4.10 -32.31 -4.63
N GLY A 110 4.69 -32.86 -5.69
CA GLY A 110 6.02 -33.49 -5.63
C GLY A 110 7.14 -32.46 -5.46
N ILE A 111 7.03 -31.32 -6.16
CA ILE A 111 7.96 -30.20 -6.07
C ILE A 111 7.93 -29.58 -4.68
N VAL A 112 6.73 -29.27 -4.17
CA VAL A 112 6.57 -28.67 -2.83
C VAL A 112 7.00 -29.63 -1.71
N LYS A 113 6.90 -30.96 -1.91
CA LYS A 113 7.50 -31.93 -0.98
C LYS A 113 9.03 -31.84 -0.92
N GLN A 114 9.70 -31.58 -2.05
CA GLN A 114 11.16 -31.36 -2.06
C GLN A 114 11.52 -30.03 -1.38
N VAL A 115 10.76 -28.95 -1.65
CA VAL A 115 10.92 -27.65 -0.97
C VAL A 115 10.78 -27.79 0.55
N ALA A 116 9.77 -28.51 1.03
CA ALA A 116 9.58 -28.77 2.45
C ALA A 116 10.70 -29.61 3.09
N ALA A 117 11.31 -30.53 2.33
CA ALA A 117 12.45 -31.32 2.81
C ALA A 117 13.74 -30.49 2.91
N GLU A 118 13.91 -29.47 2.06
CA GLU A 118 15.09 -28.58 2.07
C GLU A 118 14.97 -27.44 3.08
N LEU A 119 13.76 -26.90 3.31
CA LEU A 119 13.52 -25.81 4.27
C LEU A 119 13.25 -26.31 5.70
N GLY A 120 12.84 -27.58 5.87
CA GLY A 120 12.55 -28.17 7.17
C GLY A 120 11.54 -27.36 7.98
N GLN A 121 11.95 -26.89 9.17
CA GLN A 121 11.11 -26.09 10.07
C GLN A 121 10.66 -24.75 9.48
N ASP A 122 11.48 -24.12 8.62
CA ASP A 122 11.19 -22.79 8.07
C ASP A 122 10.17 -22.84 6.92
N PHE A 123 9.79 -24.03 6.45
CA PHE A 123 8.79 -24.20 5.38
C PHE A 123 7.47 -23.46 5.69
N ALA A 124 6.99 -23.51 6.94
CA ALA A 124 5.73 -22.87 7.35
C ALA A 124 5.86 -21.36 7.62
N ALA A 125 7.08 -20.82 7.67
CA ALA A 125 7.34 -19.38 7.84
C ALA A 125 7.32 -18.60 6.49
N VAL A 126 7.26 -19.31 5.36
CA VAL A 126 7.25 -18.71 4.02
C VAL A 126 5.80 -18.48 3.56
N PRO A 127 5.38 -17.24 3.25
CA PRO A 127 4.01 -16.95 2.86
C PRO A 127 3.58 -17.74 1.61
N GLY A 128 2.47 -18.46 1.76
CA GLY A 128 1.88 -19.34 0.75
C GLY A 128 2.31 -20.78 0.84
N PHE A 129 3.27 -21.15 1.70
CA PHE A 129 3.56 -22.55 2.01
C PHE A 129 2.69 -23.00 3.18
N VAL A 130 2.04 -24.15 3.05
CA VAL A 130 1.06 -24.65 4.03
C VAL A 130 1.21 -26.16 4.23
N VAL A 131 0.98 -26.64 5.44
CA VAL A 131 0.86 -28.08 5.72
C VAL A 131 -0.62 -28.39 5.92
N SER A 132 -1.20 -29.21 5.03
CA SER A 132 -2.61 -29.59 5.05
C SER A 132 -2.71 -31.11 4.91
N ASP A 133 -3.44 -31.74 5.83
CA ASP A 133 -3.58 -33.20 5.99
C ASP A 133 -2.21 -33.91 6.12
N GLY A 134 -1.28 -33.28 6.86
CA GLY A 134 0.11 -33.74 7.01
C GLY A 134 0.96 -33.64 5.74
N ARG A 135 0.48 -32.99 4.68
CA ARG A 135 1.16 -32.87 3.38
C ARG A 135 1.52 -31.41 3.10
N PRO A 136 2.77 -31.09 2.70
CA PRO A 136 3.14 -29.74 2.30
C PRO A 136 2.50 -29.40 0.94
N ARG A 137 1.95 -28.19 0.83
CA ARG A 137 1.28 -27.64 -0.36
C ARG A 137 1.62 -26.16 -0.53
N ILE A 138 1.35 -25.62 -1.71
CA ILE A 138 1.40 -24.18 -1.98
C ILE A 138 -0.02 -23.64 -2.17
N ALA A 139 -0.35 -22.57 -1.45
CA ALA A 139 -1.64 -21.89 -1.43
C ALA A 139 -1.75 -20.91 -2.62
N ALA A 140 -1.75 -21.47 -3.83
CA ALA A 140 -1.74 -20.72 -5.09
C ALA A 140 -2.51 -21.48 -6.20
N ALA A 141 -3.10 -20.76 -7.15
CA ALA A 141 -3.64 -21.33 -8.38
C ALA A 141 -2.51 -21.74 -9.35
N ALA A 142 -2.85 -22.23 -10.54
CA ALA A 142 -1.86 -22.44 -11.60
C ALA A 142 -1.52 -21.11 -12.30
N GLY A 143 -0.31 -21.01 -12.85
CA GLY A 143 0.10 -19.92 -13.73
C GLY A 143 1.44 -19.27 -13.40
N LEU A 144 1.64 -18.06 -13.91
CA LEU A 144 2.93 -17.38 -13.93
C LEU A 144 3.28 -16.74 -12.58
N LEU A 145 4.34 -17.21 -11.95
CA LEU A 145 4.97 -16.61 -10.78
C LEU A 145 5.98 -15.54 -11.20
N ILE A 146 5.77 -14.34 -10.67
CA ILE A 146 6.61 -13.14 -10.81
C ILE A 146 7.31 -12.90 -9.46
N PRO A 147 8.65 -12.99 -9.40
CA PRO A 147 9.40 -12.71 -8.18
C PRO A 147 9.32 -11.24 -7.77
N VAL A 148 8.92 -10.96 -6.53
CA VAL A 148 8.84 -9.60 -5.99
C VAL A 148 10.04 -9.34 -5.10
N ARG A 149 10.85 -8.34 -5.44
CA ARG A 149 12.19 -8.13 -4.86
C ARG A 149 12.32 -6.82 -4.11
N ASP A 150 13.09 -6.85 -3.03
CA ASP A 150 13.62 -5.63 -2.40
C ASP A 150 14.87 -5.10 -3.14
N LEU A 151 15.39 -3.96 -2.68
CA LEU A 151 16.60 -3.33 -3.26
C LEU A 151 17.88 -4.15 -3.06
N ALA A 152 17.89 -5.13 -2.14
CA ALA A 152 18.98 -6.10 -2.01
C ALA A 152 18.82 -7.30 -2.97
N GLY A 153 17.81 -7.29 -3.84
CA GLY A 153 17.50 -8.35 -4.79
C GLY A 153 16.87 -9.60 -4.16
N ARG A 154 16.51 -9.53 -2.87
CA ARG A 154 15.90 -10.62 -2.09
C ARG A 154 14.42 -10.74 -2.45
N ILE A 155 13.94 -11.95 -2.68
CA ILE A 155 12.55 -12.23 -3.05
C ILE A 155 11.70 -12.17 -1.78
N VAL A 156 10.96 -11.08 -1.60
CA VAL A 156 10.14 -10.78 -0.41
C VAL A 156 8.68 -11.23 -0.55
N ALA A 157 8.23 -11.47 -1.79
CA ALA A 157 6.93 -12.05 -2.12
C ALA A 157 6.96 -12.75 -3.49
N LEU A 158 5.91 -13.50 -3.81
CA LEU A 158 5.61 -13.94 -5.18
C LEU A 158 4.24 -13.39 -5.59
N LYS A 159 4.16 -12.73 -6.75
CA LYS A 159 2.91 -12.37 -7.42
C LYS A 159 2.58 -13.48 -8.41
N LEU A 160 1.41 -14.10 -8.30
CA LEU A 160 0.88 -15.05 -9.27
C LEU A 160 -0.02 -14.30 -10.25
N ARG A 161 0.19 -14.49 -11.56
CA ARG A 161 -0.84 -14.30 -12.58
C ARG A 161 -1.53 -15.64 -12.81
N ALA A 162 -2.82 -15.76 -12.51
CA ALA A 162 -3.56 -17.00 -12.73
C ALA A 162 -3.77 -17.27 -14.23
N ASP A 163 -3.69 -18.53 -14.64
CA ASP A 163 -4.03 -18.96 -16.01
C ASP A 163 -5.54 -18.84 -16.28
N ASP A 164 -6.33 -19.25 -15.28
CA ASP A 164 -7.78 -19.30 -15.28
C ASP A 164 -8.28 -18.52 -14.06
N PRO A 165 -8.58 -17.21 -14.20
CA PRO A 165 -9.21 -16.43 -13.13
C PRO A 165 -10.68 -16.86 -12.97
N ALA A 166 -11.26 -16.68 -11.78
CA ALA A 166 -12.71 -16.71 -11.66
C ALA A 166 -13.35 -15.63 -12.55
N ASP A 167 -14.58 -15.83 -13.03
CA ASP A 167 -15.23 -15.02 -14.07
C ASP A 167 -15.29 -13.50 -13.80
N ASP A 168 -15.16 -13.08 -12.54
CA ASP A 168 -15.21 -11.70 -12.05
C ASP A 168 -13.97 -11.36 -11.18
N GLY A 169 -12.86 -12.10 -11.39
CA GLY A 169 -11.68 -12.14 -10.52
C GLY A 169 -10.46 -11.39 -11.05
N ASP A 170 -9.79 -10.65 -10.16
CA ASP A 170 -8.53 -9.98 -10.48
C ASP A 170 -7.43 -10.99 -10.83
N ARG A 171 -6.76 -10.83 -11.98
CA ARG A 171 -5.85 -11.85 -12.53
C ARG A 171 -4.53 -11.99 -11.77
N TYR A 172 -4.19 -11.02 -10.92
CA TYR A 172 -2.93 -11.00 -10.17
C TYR A 172 -3.16 -11.07 -8.66
N HIS A 173 -2.50 -12.00 -7.98
CA HIS A 173 -2.65 -12.24 -6.54
C HIS A 173 -1.29 -12.48 -5.86
N TYR A 174 -1.14 -12.11 -4.59
CA TYR A 174 0.02 -12.56 -3.79
C TYR A 174 -0.15 -14.02 -3.35
N VAL A 175 0.93 -14.79 -3.50
CA VAL A 175 1.06 -16.13 -2.92
C VAL A 175 1.13 -16.00 -1.41
N SER A 176 0.09 -16.46 -0.71
CA SER A 176 -0.12 -16.15 0.72
C SER A 176 -0.79 -17.31 1.45
N SER A 177 -0.39 -17.53 2.71
CA SER A 177 -0.91 -18.60 3.57
C SER A 177 -1.90 -18.12 4.64
N THR A 178 -2.28 -16.83 4.63
CA THR A 178 -3.20 -16.24 5.63
C THR A 178 -4.55 -16.94 5.70
N LYS A 179 -5.12 -17.34 4.57
CA LYS A 179 -6.38 -18.14 4.49
C LYS A 179 -6.26 -19.54 5.13
N TYR A 180 -5.06 -19.95 5.52
CA TYR A 180 -4.73 -21.24 6.13
C TYR A 180 -4.01 -21.08 7.49
N GLY A 181 -4.02 -19.88 8.08
CA GLY A 181 -3.37 -19.59 9.37
C GLY A 181 -1.85 -19.41 9.31
N GLY A 182 -1.24 -19.44 8.12
CA GLY A 182 0.18 -19.12 7.92
C GLY A 182 0.41 -17.63 7.60
N PRO A 183 1.68 -17.19 7.45
CA PRO A 183 2.01 -15.79 7.24
C PRO A 183 1.53 -15.26 5.88
N GLY A 184 1.42 -13.93 5.79
CA GLY A 184 1.24 -13.18 4.55
C GLY A 184 2.53 -12.50 4.11
N SER A 185 2.70 -12.27 2.81
CA SER A 185 3.83 -11.49 2.28
C SER A 185 3.74 -10.00 2.63
N GLY A 186 2.54 -9.50 2.92
CA GLY A 186 2.22 -8.09 2.74
C GLY A 186 2.18 -7.72 1.26
N SER A 187 2.14 -6.41 0.99
CA SER A 187 2.13 -5.83 -0.36
C SER A 187 3.37 -4.93 -0.53
N PRO A 188 4.58 -5.51 -0.68
CA PRO A 188 5.82 -4.74 -0.76
C PRO A 188 5.97 -3.99 -2.10
N ALA A 189 6.89 -3.03 -2.13
CA ALA A 189 7.42 -2.51 -3.40
C ALA A 189 8.21 -3.59 -4.16
N HIS A 190 8.35 -3.41 -5.47
CA HIS A 190 9.16 -4.28 -6.34
C HIS A 190 10.33 -3.50 -6.96
N VAL A 191 11.54 -4.06 -6.88
CA VAL A 191 12.73 -3.59 -7.59
C VAL A 191 13.16 -4.61 -8.67
N PRO A 192 13.14 -4.25 -9.96
CA PRO A 192 13.51 -5.15 -11.05
C PRO A 192 14.92 -5.72 -10.93
N ALA A 193 15.09 -6.95 -11.42
CA ALA A 193 16.35 -7.68 -11.27
C ALA A 193 17.52 -6.91 -11.92
N GLY A 194 18.55 -6.59 -11.13
CA GLY A 194 19.75 -5.87 -11.58
C GLY A 194 19.74 -4.35 -11.34
N VAL A 195 18.61 -3.77 -10.90
CA VAL A 195 18.57 -2.37 -10.45
C VAL A 195 19.35 -2.22 -9.14
N CYS A 196 20.24 -1.24 -9.08
CA CYS A 196 21.01 -0.85 -7.90
C CYS A 196 21.27 0.66 -7.88
N GLY A 197 21.50 1.23 -6.70
CA GLY A 197 21.81 2.66 -6.53
C GLY A 197 23.32 2.97 -6.57
N PRO A 198 23.72 4.24 -6.68
CA PRO A 198 22.85 5.42 -6.80
C PRO A 198 22.35 5.64 -8.23
N VAL A 199 21.09 6.05 -8.39
CA VAL A 199 20.49 6.42 -9.68
C VAL A 199 19.98 7.86 -9.63
N GLU A 200 20.18 8.64 -10.69
CA GLU A 200 19.72 10.05 -10.71
C GLU A 200 18.22 10.16 -10.96
N VAL A 201 17.70 9.33 -11.87
CA VAL A 201 16.28 9.23 -12.23
C VAL A 201 15.79 7.82 -11.94
N ALA A 202 14.65 7.71 -11.26
CA ALA A 202 13.89 6.46 -11.12
C ALA A 202 12.44 6.69 -11.54
N ARG A 203 11.78 5.67 -12.09
CA ARG A 203 10.33 5.67 -12.36
C ARG A 203 9.58 4.90 -11.27
N ILE A 204 8.32 5.25 -11.05
CA ILE A 204 7.36 4.45 -10.27
C ILE A 204 6.12 4.12 -11.12
N THR A 205 5.59 2.89 -10.97
CA THR A 205 4.39 2.42 -11.71
C THR A 205 3.62 1.33 -10.95
N GLU A 206 2.41 1.00 -11.39
CA GLU A 206 1.55 0.00 -10.76
C GLU A 206 1.77 -1.41 -11.35
N GLY A 207 2.26 -2.35 -10.53
CA GLY A 207 2.39 -3.76 -10.89
C GLY A 207 3.80 -4.19 -11.30
N GLU A 208 4.22 -5.34 -10.79
CA GLU A 208 5.60 -5.79 -10.77
C GLU A 208 6.13 -6.10 -12.18
N LEU A 209 5.36 -6.84 -12.98
CA LEU A 209 5.74 -7.17 -14.37
C LEU A 209 5.81 -5.93 -15.27
N LYS A 210 5.01 -4.88 -15.00
CA LYS A 210 5.13 -3.61 -15.76
C LYS A 210 6.48 -2.94 -15.47
N ALA A 211 6.91 -2.95 -14.21
CA ALA A 211 8.17 -2.35 -13.78
C ALA A 211 9.40 -3.09 -14.34
N ASP A 212 9.39 -4.43 -14.37
CA ASP A 212 10.41 -5.23 -15.06
C ASP A 212 10.50 -4.86 -16.55
N VAL A 213 9.38 -4.87 -17.28
CA VAL A 213 9.33 -4.54 -18.72
C VAL A 213 9.77 -3.09 -18.99
N ALA A 214 9.20 -2.12 -18.29
CA ALA A 214 9.53 -0.70 -18.48
C ALA A 214 11.00 -0.40 -18.18
N THR A 215 11.60 -1.08 -17.20
CA THR A 215 13.05 -0.95 -16.91
C THR A 215 13.89 -1.47 -18.07
N ARG A 216 13.57 -2.64 -18.63
CA ARG A 216 14.36 -3.22 -19.73
C ARG A 216 14.19 -2.46 -21.05
N LEU A 217 12.98 -1.98 -21.36
CA LEU A 217 12.72 -1.26 -22.62
C LEU A 217 13.18 0.20 -22.62
N SER A 218 13.13 0.91 -21.48
CA SER A 218 13.53 2.33 -21.41
C SER A 218 14.91 2.57 -20.80
N GLY A 219 15.53 1.57 -20.17
CA GLY A 219 16.75 1.73 -19.39
C GLY A 219 16.60 2.53 -18.08
N VAL A 220 15.42 3.09 -17.79
CA VAL A 220 15.14 3.85 -16.56
C VAL A 220 14.72 2.86 -15.45
N PRO A 221 15.46 2.81 -14.32
CA PRO A 221 15.10 1.99 -13.16
C PRO A 221 13.67 2.26 -12.70
N THR A 222 12.77 1.29 -12.87
CA THR A 222 11.34 1.45 -12.56
C THR A 222 11.00 0.62 -11.32
N VAL A 223 10.57 1.26 -10.23
CA VAL A 223 10.14 0.60 -8.98
C VAL A 223 8.62 0.44 -9.01
N SER A 224 8.08 -0.76 -8.78
CA SER A 224 6.63 -0.96 -8.74
C SER A 224 6.07 -0.76 -7.32
N PHE A 225 4.86 -0.20 -7.27
CA PHE A 225 3.93 -0.36 -6.15
C PHE A 225 2.84 -1.41 -6.49
N PRO A 226 2.14 -1.98 -5.49
CA PRO A 226 1.28 -3.15 -5.67
C PRO A 226 -0.18 -2.82 -6.02
N GLY A 227 -0.57 -1.54 -5.89
CA GLY A 227 -1.89 -1.00 -6.17
C GLY A 227 -1.89 0.52 -5.94
N VAL A 228 -2.63 1.32 -6.72
CA VAL A 228 -2.55 2.80 -6.73
C VAL A 228 -2.61 3.48 -5.36
N ALA A 229 -3.52 3.06 -4.47
CA ALA A 229 -3.64 3.66 -3.13
C ALA A 229 -2.46 3.33 -2.20
N SER A 230 -1.65 2.31 -2.53
CA SER A 230 -0.49 1.85 -1.75
C SER A 230 0.84 2.43 -2.27
N TRP A 231 0.83 3.44 -3.15
CA TRP A 231 2.04 3.94 -3.83
C TRP A 231 3.19 4.30 -2.87
N ARG A 232 2.88 4.77 -1.64
CA ARG A 232 3.83 5.21 -0.61
C ARG A 232 4.89 4.16 -0.23
N VAL A 233 4.67 2.87 -0.49
CA VAL A 233 5.66 1.80 -0.24
C VAL A 233 6.98 1.98 -0.99
N VAL A 234 7.00 2.79 -2.06
CA VAL A 234 8.23 3.07 -2.84
C VAL A 234 9.12 4.14 -2.19
N LEU A 235 8.61 4.96 -1.26
CA LEU A 235 9.36 6.11 -0.72
C LEU A 235 10.71 5.71 -0.06
N PRO A 236 10.80 4.66 0.78
CA PRO A 236 12.10 4.22 1.33
C PRO A 236 13.02 3.64 0.26
N VAL A 237 12.46 3.03 -0.80
CA VAL A 237 13.22 2.45 -1.91
C VAL A 237 13.85 3.54 -2.77
N LEU A 238 13.12 4.61 -3.07
CA LEU A 238 13.61 5.78 -3.81
C LEU A 238 14.76 6.48 -3.06
N ALA A 239 14.64 6.62 -1.73
CA ALA A 239 15.71 7.18 -0.90
C ALA A 239 16.95 6.29 -0.87
N ALA A 240 16.79 4.98 -0.68
CA ALA A 240 17.91 4.03 -0.68
C ALA A 240 18.54 3.85 -2.08
N LEU A 241 17.79 4.12 -3.16
CA LEU A 241 18.30 4.26 -4.52
C LEU A 241 19.06 5.57 -4.78
N GLY A 242 18.99 6.56 -3.87
CA GLY A 242 19.57 7.88 -4.06
C GLY A 242 18.90 8.73 -5.15
N ALA A 243 17.65 8.42 -5.50
CA ALA A 243 16.92 9.07 -6.58
C ALA A 243 16.77 10.58 -6.34
N LYS A 244 17.04 11.41 -7.36
CA LYS A 244 16.79 12.86 -7.31
C LYS A 244 15.51 13.22 -8.06
N THR A 245 15.33 12.61 -9.23
CA THR A 245 14.14 12.77 -10.06
C THR A 245 13.29 11.50 -10.01
N VAL A 246 11.99 11.66 -9.79
CA VAL A 246 11.01 10.58 -9.77
C VAL A 246 10.03 10.77 -10.92
N ARG A 247 10.00 9.80 -11.83
CA ARG A 247 9.02 9.68 -12.92
C ARG A 247 7.79 8.96 -12.42
N VAL A 248 6.63 9.61 -12.50
CA VAL A 248 5.36 9.06 -12.03
C VAL A 248 4.59 8.55 -13.25
N ALA A 249 4.42 7.23 -13.35
CA ALA A 249 3.79 6.56 -14.49
C ALA A 249 2.65 5.64 -14.01
N PHE A 250 1.50 6.24 -13.72
CA PHE A 250 0.24 5.53 -13.42
C PHE A 250 -0.45 5.14 -14.75
N ASP A 251 -1.40 4.19 -14.72
CA ASP A 251 -2.09 3.75 -15.94
C ASP A 251 -2.89 4.89 -16.62
N ALA A 252 -2.93 4.86 -17.95
CA ALA A 252 -3.42 5.96 -18.78
C ALA A 252 -4.94 6.24 -18.67
N ASP A 253 -5.70 5.38 -17.99
CA ASP A 253 -7.12 5.57 -17.70
C ASP A 253 -7.39 6.46 -16.48
N ALA A 254 -6.35 7.00 -15.83
CA ALA A 254 -6.44 7.89 -14.67
C ALA A 254 -7.49 9.00 -14.82
N SER A 255 -7.50 9.73 -15.94
CA SER A 255 -8.44 10.85 -16.20
C SER A 255 -9.90 10.43 -16.37
N LYS A 256 -10.19 9.12 -16.34
CA LYS A 256 -11.54 8.53 -16.37
C LYS A 256 -11.87 7.76 -15.08
N ASN A 257 -10.96 7.76 -14.10
CA ASN A 257 -11.04 6.88 -12.93
C ASN A 257 -10.56 7.60 -11.66
N ALA A 258 -11.49 8.13 -10.87
CA ALA A 258 -11.22 8.84 -9.62
C ALA A 258 -10.36 8.03 -8.61
N HIS A 259 -10.46 6.69 -8.62
CA HIS A 259 -9.65 5.80 -7.77
C HIS A 259 -8.17 5.77 -8.17
N VAL A 260 -7.83 6.12 -9.41
CA VAL A 260 -6.46 6.26 -9.91
C VAL A 260 -6.00 7.71 -9.84
N ALA A 261 -6.86 8.66 -10.23
CA ALA A 261 -6.52 10.08 -10.27
C ALA A 261 -6.24 10.70 -8.88
N ARG A 262 -7.00 10.31 -7.85
CA ARG A 262 -6.78 10.82 -6.48
C ARG A 262 -5.42 10.40 -5.91
N PRO A 263 -5.04 9.10 -5.90
CA PRO A 263 -3.68 8.70 -5.51
C PRO A 263 -2.57 9.26 -6.40
N LEU A 264 -2.81 9.48 -7.71
CA LEU A 264 -1.85 10.14 -8.60
C LEU A 264 -1.57 11.58 -8.17
N ARG A 265 -2.63 12.37 -7.88
CA ARG A 265 -2.53 13.73 -7.33
C ARG A 265 -1.77 13.76 -6.02
N GLU A 266 -2.12 12.89 -5.08
CA GLU A 266 -1.39 12.73 -3.81
C GLU A 266 0.10 12.43 -4.04
N CYS A 267 0.40 11.47 -4.92
CA CYS A 267 1.76 11.01 -5.19
C CYS A 267 2.66 12.13 -5.72
N VAL A 268 2.21 12.88 -6.73
CA VAL A 268 2.97 14.01 -7.30
C VAL A 268 3.23 15.09 -6.24
N LYS A 269 2.23 15.41 -5.41
CA LYS A 269 2.30 16.42 -4.34
C LYS A 269 3.27 16.00 -3.22
N GLU A 270 3.14 14.78 -2.71
CA GLU A 270 3.90 14.28 -1.57
C GLU A 270 5.37 13.96 -1.94
N LEU A 271 5.63 13.45 -3.15
CA LEU A 271 7.02 13.32 -3.67
C LEU A 271 7.74 14.67 -3.69
N ARG A 272 7.07 15.75 -4.11
CA ARG A 272 7.65 17.10 -4.08
C ARG A 272 7.82 17.64 -2.67
N GLN A 273 6.95 17.29 -1.72
CA GLN A 273 7.12 17.62 -0.30
C GLN A 273 8.34 16.90 0.32
N HIS A 274 8.66 15.69 -0.14
CA HIS A 274 9.90 14.99 0.21
C HIS A 274 11.16 15.53 -0.48
N GLY A 275 11.02 16.52 -1.38
CA GLY A 275 12.14 17.18 -2.05
C GLY A 275 12.63 16.51 -3.34
N TYR A 276 11.92 15.50 -3.85
CA TYR A 276 12.21 14.96 -5.18
C TYR A 276 11.83 15.96 -6.28
N ALA A 277 12.62 16.02 -7.35
CA ALA A 277 12.16 16.57 -8.62
C ALA A 277 11.14 15.57 -9.20
N VAL A 278 9.97 16.03 -9.64
CA VAL A 278 8.91 15.16 -10.17
C VAL A 278 8.68 15.42 -11.65
N GLU A 279 8.64 14.33 -12.40
CA GLU A 279 8.29 14.23 -13.82
C GLU A 279 7.03 13.35 -13.92
N LEU A 280 5.89 13.91 -14.31
CA LEU A 280 4.68 13.12 -14.57
C LEU A 280 4.73 12.63 -16.03
N GLU A 281 4.75 11.31 -16.21
CA GLU A 281 4.64 10.68 -17.54
C GLU A 281 3.16 10.46 -17.87
N HIS A 282 2.70 10.98 -19.02
CA HIS A 282 1.33 10.86 -19.51
C HIS A 282 1.29 10.45 -20.99
N TRP A 283 0.27 9.70 -21.41
CA TRP A 283 0.10 9.27 -22.80
C TRP A 283 -1.38 8.95 -23.12
N PRO A 284 -1.79 8.95 -24.40
CA PRO A 284 -3.12 8.54 -24.81
C PRO A 284 -3.42 7.07 -24.44
N ALA A 285 -4.59 6.81 -23.84
CA ALA A 285 -4.95 5.48 -23.34
C ALA A 285 -5.16 4.41 -24.44
N ASP A 286 -5.25 4.82 -25.71
CA ASP A 286 -5.26 3.95 -26.89
C ASP A 286 -3.83 3.58 -27.38
N ALA A 287 -2.78 4.27 -26.91
CA ALA A 287 -1.39 3.93 -27.18
C ALA A 287 -0.82 2.84 -26.23
N GLY A 288 -1.54 2.50 -25.16
CA GLY A 288 -1.18 1.45 -24.19
C GLY A 288 -1.83 1.70 -22.83
N LYS A 289 -2.23 0.65 -22.08
CA LYS A 289 -2.83 0.85 -20.75
C LYS A 289 -1.74 1.22 -19.75
N GLY A 290 -0.73 0.37 -19.64
CA GLY A 290 0.44 0.60 -18.81
C GLY A 290 1.60 1.24 -19.58
N ILE A 291 2.58 1.76 -18.85
CA ILE A 291 3.83 2.29 -19.40
C ILE A 291 4.65 1.17 -20.11
N ASP A 292 4.47 -0.08 -19.70
CA ASP A 292 5.03 -1.26 -20.36
C ASP A 292 4.40 -1.52 -21.74
N ASP A 293 3.08 -1.39 -21.88
CA ASP A 293 2.40 -1.53 -23.17
C ASP A 293 2.88 -0.44 -24.16
N LEU A 294 2.96 0.82 -23.69
CA LEU A 294 3.42 1.96 -24.49
C LEU A 294 4.86 1.76 -24.99
N LEU A 295 5.78 1.38 -24.08
CA LEU A 295 7.18 1.15 -24.43
C LEU A 295 7.36 -0.07 -25.33
N ALA A 296 6.56 -1.13 -25.16
CA ALA A 296 6.57 -2.30 -26.04
C ALA A 296 6.08 -1.98 -27.46
N ALA A 297 5.17 -1.01 -27.60
CA ALA A 297 4.76 -0.46 -28.90
C ALA A 297 5.79 0.51 -29.52
N GLY A 298 6.91 0.81 -28.83
CA GLY A 298 7.90 1.80 -29.26
C GLY A 298 7.46 3.25 -29.06
N GLY A 299 6.39 3.48 -28.28
CA GLY A 299 5.93 4.81 -27.92
C GLY A 299 6.75 5.45 -26.80
N THR A 300 6.59 6.77 -26.65
CA THR A 300 7.21 7.57 -25.58
C THR A 300 6.15 8.44 -24.90
N PRO A 301 6.10 8.52 -23.57
CA PRO A 301 5.15 9.39 -22.88
C PRO A 301 5.52 10.87 -23.04
N GLU A 302 4.52 11.74 -22.99
CA GLU A 302 4.73 13.16 -22.69
C GLU A 302 5.16 13.31 -21.23
N VAL A 303 6.03 14.28 -20.94
CA VAL A 303 6.63 14.46 -19.61
C VAL A 303 6.40 15.88 -19.10
N TYR A 304 5.53 16.02 -18.09
CA TYR A 304 5.33 17.28 -17.39
C TYR A 304 6.27 17.36 -16.20
N ALA A 305 7.18 18.34 -16.18
CA ALA A 305 8.20 18.47 -15.13
C ALA A 305 7.87 19.60 -14.13
N GLY A 306 8.25 19.41 -12.86
CA GLY A 306 8.19 20.46 -11.85
C GLY A 306 6.76 20.94 -11.59
N GLN A 307 6.48 22.24 -11.79
CA GLN A 307 5.13 22.80 -11.56
C GLN A 307 4.11 22.34 -12.60
N SER A 308 4.54 22.01 -13.83
CA SER A 308 3.64 21.40 -14.82
C SER A 308 3.19 20.00 -14.40
N ALA A 309 3.98 19.26 -13.62
CA ALA A 309 3.58 17.95 -13.09
C ALA A 309 2.39 18.07 -12.12
N GLU A 310 2.40 19.08 -11.23
CA GLU A 310 1.29 19.36 -10.33
C GLU A 310 0.04 19.78 -11.09
N LEU A 311 0.17 20.72 -12.04
CA LEU A 311 -0.97 21.22 -12.82
C LEU A 311 -1.63 20.10 -13.63
N ALA A 312 -0.85 19.27 -14.33
CA ALA A 312 -1.38 18.14 -15.08
C ALA A 312 -2.01 17.08 -14.16
N ALA A 313 -1.48 16.85 -12.96
CA ALA A 313 -2.10 15.95 -11.99
C ALA A 313 -3.45 16.47 -11.45
N GLU A 314 -3.57 17.80 -11.22
CA GLU A 314 -4.84 18.44 -10.86
C GLU A 314 -5.85 18.44 -12.02
N GLU A 315 -5.40 18.63 -13.27
CA GLU A 315 -6.26 18.53 -14.46
C GLU A 315 -6.76 17.09 -14.68
N ILE A 316 -5.92 16.08 -14.46
CA ILE A 316 -6.32 14.66 -14.48
C ILE A 316 -7.31 14.35 -13.34
N ALA A 317 -7.09 14.88 -12.13
CA ALA A 317 -8.00 14.75 -11.00
C ALA A 317 -9.39 15.33 -11.33
N LYS A 318 -9.43 16.55 -11.87
CA LYS A 318 -10.67 17.26 -12.23
C LYS A 318 -11.40 16.62 -13.41
N ALA A 319 -10.68 16.12 -14.41
CA ALA A 319 -11.25 15.32 -15.50
C ALA A 319 -11.92 14.03 -14.99
N ALA A 320 -11.35 13.42 -13.95
CA ALA A 320 -11.88 12.22 -13.31
C ALA A 320 -12.99 12.49 -12.26
N GLY A 321 -13.40 13.75 -12.05
CA GLY A 321 -14.41 14.11 -11.05
C GLY A 321 -13.92 14.07 -9.60
N VAL A 322 -12.64 14.38 -9.36
CA VAL A 322 -12.07 14.56 -8.02
C VAL A 322 -11.95 16.06 -7.72
N ASP A 323 -12.78 16.55 -6.81
CA ASP A 323 -12.85 17.97 -6.44
C ASP A 323 -11.72 18.41 -5.49
N ASP A 324 -11.59 19.72 -5.29
CA ASP A 324 -10.62 20.32 -4.38
C ASP A 324 -11.07 20.33 -2.91
N ASP A 325 -12.36 20.04 -2.65
CA ASP A 325 -12.96 20.05 -1.30
C ASP A 325 -12.67 18.77 -0.49
N ASP A 326 -11.99 17.78 -1.09
CA ASP A 326 -11.27 16.69 -0.38
C ASP A 326 -10.01 17.22 0.36
N GLY A 327 -10.07 18.44 0.89
CA GLY A 327 -8.94 19.17 1.49
C GLY A 327 -8.88 18.99 3.00
N ASP A 328 -7.97 18.15 3.48
CA ASP A 328 -7.74 17.87 4.92
C ASP A 328 -8.98 17.30 5.65
N GLY A 329 -9.86 16.64 4.90
CA GLY A 329 -11.00 15.90 5.44
C GLY A 329 -10.56 14.66 6.22
N ASP A 330 -11.00 14.56 7.47
CA ASP A 330 -10.80 13.39 8.32
C ASP A 330 -11.42 12.11 7.68
N GLN A 331 -10.95 10.93 8.06
CA GLN A 331 -11.19 9.67 7.33
C GLN A 331 -12.65 9.16 7.35
N ASP A 332 -13.55 9.88 8.02
CA ASP A 332 -14.85 9.41 8.53
C ASP A 332 -16.03 9.59 7.54
N ASP A 333 -15.92 10.49 6.56
CA ASP A 333 -17.03 10.83 5.63
C ASP A 333 -17.06 9.99 4.34
N ARG A 334 -16.17 8.99 4.23
CA ARG A 334 -16.43 7.86 3.31
C ARG A 334 -17.62 7.07 3.87
N PRO A 335 -18.61 6.65 3.05
CA PRO A 335 -19.71 5.81 3.51
C PRO A 335 -19.19 4.56 4.22
N LYS A 336 -19.30 4.55 5.56
CA LYS A 336 -18.61 3.58 6.42
C LYS A 336 -18.93 2.15 6.00
N SER A 337 -17.89 1.31 5.93
CA SER A 337 -18.06 -0.06 5.43
C SER A 337 -19.07 -0.83 6.28
N ILE A 338 -19.74 -1.83 5.69
CA ILE A 338 -20.71 -2.65 6.44
C ILE A 338 -20.03 -3.30 7.67
N ALA A 339 -18.75 -3.67 7.57
CA ALA A 339 -17.97 -4.17 8.71
C ALA A 339 -17.74 -3.08 9.77
N THR A 340 -17.35 -1.86 9.37
CA THR A 340 -17.17 -0.71 10.28
C THR A 340 -18.47 -0.39 11.03
N LEU A 341 -19.60 -0.29 10.32
CA LEU A 341 -20.92 -0.03 10.91
C LEU A 341 -21.37 -1.16 11.85
N LEU A 342 -20.97 -2.41 11.60
CA LEU A 342 -21.21 -3.53 12.51
C LEU A 342 -20.34 -3.42 13.78
N VAL A 343 -19.08 -2.97 13.68
CA VAL A 343 -18.23 -2.70 14.86
C VAL A 343 -18.82 -1.56 15.69
N GLU A 344 -19.25 -0.46 15.07
CA GLU A 344 -19.92 0.65 15.77
C GLU A 344 -21.20 0.19 16.49
N LEU A 345 -22.03 -0.64 15.84
CA LEU A 345 -23.23 -1.24 16.47
C LEU A 345 -22.91 -2.22 17.60
N ALA A 346 -21.72 -2.80 17.65
CA ALA A 346 -21.27 -3.64 18.76
C ALA A 346 -20.82 -2.83 19.98
N GLY A 347 -20.56 -1.52 19.85
CA GLY A 347 -20.10 -0.64 20.93
C GLY A 347 -21.08 -0.43 22.10
N VAL A 348 -22.31 -0.97 22.01
CA VAL A 348 -23.25 -1.07 23.15
C VAL A 348 -22.98 -2.29 24.05
N ALA A 349 -22.05 -3.16 23.67
CA ALA A 349 -21.60 -4.29 24.47
C ALA A 349 -20.37 -3.93 25.30
N GLU A 350 -20.32 -4.40 26.54
CA GLU A 350 -19.10 -4.36 27.35
C GLU A 350 -18.22 -5.56 26.96
N LEU A 351 -17.07 -5.29 26.34
CA LEU A 351 -16.16 -6.28 25.79
C LEU A 351 -15.09 -6.69 26.80
N TRP A 352 -14.85 -7.99 26.94
CA TRP A 352 -13.90 -8.56 27.91
C TRP A 352 -13.45 -9.97 27.46
N HIS A 353 -12.40 -10.50 28.08
CA HIS A 353 -11.91 -11.85 27.78
C HIS A 353 -11.69 -12.70 29.04
N ALA A 354 -11.81 -14.02 28.87
CA ALA A 354 -11.65 -14.97 29.96
C ALA A 354 -10.17 -15.25 30.28
N SER A 355 -9.83 -15.13 31.56
CA SER A 355 -8.51 -15.47 32.10
C SER A 355 -8.06 -16.88 31.68
N GLY A 356 -6.92 -17.00 30.98
CA GLY A 356 -6.41 -18.27 30.45
C GLY A 356 -6.37 -18.31 28.92
N GLN A 357 -7.15 -19.19 28.28
CA GLN A 357 -7.11 -19.40 26.81
C GLN A 357 -7.76 -18.28 25.97
N GLY A 358 -8.01 -17.09 26.52
CA GLY A 358 -8.35 -15.89 25.75
C GLY A 358 -9.72 -15.90 25.06
N THR A 359 -10.68 -16.71 25.53
CA THR A 359 -12.04 -16.70 24.99
C THR A 359 -12.67 -15.32 25.15
N ALA A 360 -13.04 -14.70 24.05
CA ALA A 360 -13.55 -13.34 23.99
C ALA A 360 -15.09 -13.28 24.17
N TYR A 361 -15.56 -12.36 25.00
CA TYR A 361 -16.95 -12.20 25.41
C TYR A 361 -17.47 -10.77 25.21
N ALA A 362 -18.78 -10.68 25.02
CA ALA A 362 -19.55 -9.45 24.99
C ALA A 362 -20.68 -9.53 26.03
N THR A 363 -20.78 -8.54 26.91
CA THR A 363 -21.88 -8.42 27.87
C THR A 363 -22.93 -7.45 27.35
N LEU A 364 -24.16 -7.94 27.16
CA LEU A 364 -25.28 -7.20 26.58
C LEU A 364 -26.47 -7.10 27.55
N PRO A 365 -27.22 -5.97 27.54
CA PRO A 365 -28.52 -5.91 28.19
C PRO A 365 -29.56 -6.70 27.37
N VAL A 366 -30.32 -7.57 28.04
CA VAL A 366 -31.37 -8.41 27.44
C VAL A 366 -32.62 -8.34 28.31
N GLY A 367 -33.48 -7.36 28.04
CA GLY A 367 -34.57 -7.02 28.96
C GLY A 367 -34.02 -6.43 30.26
N ASP A 368 -34.48 -6.95 31.40
CA ASP A 368 -34.13 -6.43 32.74
C ASP A 368 -32.82 -7.03 33.31
N HIS A 369 -32.13 -7.91 32.57
CA HIS A 369 -30.86 -8.53 32.98
C HIS A 369 -29.74 -8.34 31.98
N ARG A 370 -28.50 -8.68 32.38
CA ARG A 370 -27.32 -8.72 31.50
C ARG A 370 -26.96 -10.15 31.17
N GLU A 371 -26.60 -10.42 29.91
CA GLU A 371 -26.10 -11.71 29.46
C GLU A 371 -24.67 -11.59 28.92
N HIS A 372 -23.85 -12.61 29.15
CA HIS A 372 -22.49 -12.71 28.63
C HIS A 372 -22.45 -13.76 27.52
N TRP A 373 -22.17 -13.35 26.27
CA TRP A 373 -22.07 -14.26 25.13
C TRP A 373 -20.65 -14.28 24.56
N PRO A 374 -20.08 -15.44 24.19
CA PRO A 374 -18.84 -15.49 23.43
C PRO A 374 -19.01 -14.79 22.07
N ILE A 375 -18.03 -14.01 21.62
CA ILE A 375 -18.16 -13.22 20.38
C ILE A 375 -18.31 -14.11 19.14
N ARG A 376 -17.61 -15.25 19.08
CA ARG A 376 -17.80 -16.26 18.02
C ARG A 376 -19.11 -17.06 18.12
N SER A 377 -19.98 -16.81 19.10
CA SER A 377 -21.24 -17.54 19.25
C SER A 377 -22.25 -17.20 18.17
N LEU A 378 -23.08 -18.20 17.79
CA LEU A 378 -24.19 -17.99 16.88
C LEU A 378 -25.22 -16.98 17.44
N THR A 379 -25.34 -16.88 18.77
CA THR A 379 -26.21 -15.92 19.47
C THR A 379 -25.75 -14.48 19.24
N PHE A 380 -24.48 -14.17 19.53
CA PHE A 380 -23.92 -12.83 19.31
C PHE A 380 -23.94 -12.45 17.82
N ARG A 381 -23.56 -13.38 16.93
CA ARG A 381 -23.62 -13.19 15.47
C ARG A 381 -25.04 -12.85 14.97
N ARG A 382 -26.07 -13.51 15.50
CA ARG A 382 -27.48 -13.23 15.16
C ARG A 382 -27.97 -11.91 15.73
N TRP A 383 -27.58 -11.58 16.97
CA TRP A 383 -27.90 -10.29 17.58
C TRP A 383 -27.31 -9.13 16.78
N LEU A 384 -26.03 -9.21 16.40
CA LEU A 384 -25.35 -8.14 15.67
C LEU A 384 -25.96 -7.90 14.28
N ALA A 385 -26.27 -9.00 13.55
CA ALA A 385 -26.97 -8.91 12.28
C ALA A 385 -28.39 -8.32 12.42
N ARG A 386 -29.08 -8.58 13.54
CA ARG A 386 -30.38 -7.97 13.87
C ARG A 386 -30.24 -6.46 14.13
N GLN A 387 -29.24 -6.00 14.87
CA GLN A 387 -29.02 -4.56 15.09
C GLN A 387 -28.82 -3.83 13.76
N PHE A 388 -28.00 -4.38 12.87
CA PHE A 388 -27.76 -3.82 11.54
C PHE A 388 -29.04 -3.75 10.69
N PHE A 389 -29.83 -4.83 10.68
CA PHE A 389 -31.12 -4.83 9.97
C PHE A 389 -32.09 -3.79 10.56
N GLN A 390 -32.18 -3.66 11.88
CA GLN A 390 -33.04 -2.66 12.54
C GLN A 390 -32.59 -1.22 12.27
N ARG A 391 -31.27 -0.96 12.11
CA ARG A 391 -30.72 0.38 11.84
C ARG A 391 -30.75 0.79 10.36
N TYR A 392 -30.56 -0.15 9.44
CA TYR A 392 -30.35 0.13 8.00
C TYR A 392 -31.35 -0.55 7.04
N GLY A 393 -32.34 -1.29 7.54
CA GLY A 393 -33.41 -1.90 6.74
C GLY A 393 -33.00 -3.04 5.81
N LYS A 394 -31.72 -3.46 5.84
CA LYS A 394 -31.15 -4.51 4.97
C LYS A 394 -30.22 -5.43 5.77
N ALA A 395 -30.09 -6.68 5.34
CA ALA A 395 -29.19 -7.63 5.99
C ALA A 395 -27.71 -7.33 5.68
N PRO A 396 -26.76 -7.54 6.61
CA PRO A 396 -25.34 -7.44 6.32
C PRO A 396 -24.85 -8.66 5.51
N GLY A 397 -23.86 -8.46 4.65
CA GLY A 397 -23.20 -9.55 3.91
C GLY A 397 -22.40 -10.47 4.85
N GLY A 398 -22.38 -11.77 4.56
CA GLY A 398 -21.75 -12.77 5.44
C GLY A 398 -20.26 -12.54 5.71
N GLN A 399 -19.52 -12.01 4.72
CA GLN A 399 -18.11 -11.64 4.86
C GLN A 399 -17.95 -10.44 5.81
N ALA A 400 -18.64 -9.32 5.57
CA ALA A 400 -18.58 -8.14 6.45
C ALA A 400 -19.00 -8.46 7.90
N LEU A 401 -19.92 -9.40 8.10
CA LEU A 401 -20.28 -9.92 9.42
C LEU A 401 -19.19 -10.81 10.04
N GLN A 402 -18.35 -11.47 9.25
CA GLN A 402 -17.16 -12.16 9.78
C GLN A 402 -16.05 -11.17 10.11
N ASP A 403 -15.80 -10.18 9.25
CA ASP A 403 -14.76 -9.18 9.43
C ASP A 403 -15.01 -8.35 10.70
N ALA A 404 -16.25 -7.91 10.92
CA ALA A 404 -16.65 -7.22 12.14
C ALA A 404 -16.45 -8.08 13.40
N LEU A 405 -16.84 -9.37 13.38
CA LEU A 405 -16.62 -10.26 14.52
C LEU A 405 -15.14 -10.45 14.85
N ASN A 406 -14.26 -10.50 13.84
CA ASN A 406 -12.82 -10.59 14.05
C ASN A 406 -12.27 -9.32 14.75
N VAL A 407 -12.77 -8.13 14.39
CA VAL A 407 -12.38 -6.86 15.02
C VAL A 407 -12.89 -6.78 16.46
N ILE A 408 -14.17 -7.07 16.71
CA ILE A 408 -14.77 -7.03 18.04
C ILE A 408 -14.10 -8.06 18.98
N GLU A 409 -13.72 -9.21 18.46
CA GLU A 409 -12.91 -10.21 19.19
C GLU A 409 -11.51 -9.69 19.52
N GLY A 410 -10.84 -9.03 18.58
CA GLY A 410 -9.55 -8.38 18.82
C GLY A 410 -9.64 -7.34 19.94
N GLN A 411 -10.64 -6.44 19.89
CA GLN A 411 -10.91 -5.45 20.94
C GLN A 411 -11.13 -6.12 22.29
N ALA A 412 -11.98 -7.15 22.37
CA ALA A 412 -12.25 -7.87 23.61
C ALA A 412 -11.01 -8.57 24.22
N ILE A 413 -10.08 -9.05 23.39
CA ILE A 413 -8.85 -9.74 23.82
C ILE A 413 -7.73 -8.75 24.22
N PHE A 414 -7.54 -7.67 23.46
CA PHE A 414 -6.37 -6.78 23.60
C PHE A 414 -6.67 -5.44 24.32
N GLU A 415 -7.94 -5.01 24.34
CA GLU A 415 -8.39 -3.74 24.93
C GLU A 415 -9.42 -3.96 26.06
N GLY A 416 -10.19 -5.04 25.98
CA GLY A 416 -11.19 -5.44 26.98
C GLY A 416 -10.57 -6.00 28.26
N ALA A 417 -11.32 -5.91 29.37
CA ALA A 417 -10.86 -6.35 30.67
C ALA A 417 -10.68 -7.89 30.76
N GLU A 418 -9.71 -8.35 31.55
CA GLU A 418 -9.59 -9.77 31.91
C GLU A 418 -10.53 -10.10 33.07
N HIS A 419 -11.37 -11.13 32.91
CA HIS A 419 -12.27 -11.63 33.97
C HIS A 419 -12.25 -13.16 34.06
N THR A 420 -12.49 -13.70 35.26
CA THR A 420 -12.70 -15.15 35.43
C THR A 420 -14.14 -15.52 35.04
N ALA A 421 -14.30 -16.23 33.92
CA ALA A 421 -15.61 -16.65 33.41
C ALA A 421 -16.16 -17.87 34.19
N PHE A 422 -17.21 -17.67 34.99
CA PHE A 422 -17.90 -18.75 35.71
C PHE A 422 -19.11 -19.28 34.92
N VAL A 423 -19.06 -20.54 34.47
CA VAL A 423 -20.20 -21.21 33.83
C VAL A 423 -21.24 -21.58 34.89
N ARG A 424 -22.45 -21.01 34.79
CA ARG A 424 -23.59 -21.42 35.61
C ARG A 424 -24.10 -22.78 35.15
N VAL A 425 -23.80 -23.84 35.92
CA VAL A 425 -24.43 -25.15 35.75
C VAL A 425 -25.79 -25.12 36.43
N ALA A 426 -26.87 -25.29 35.66
CA ALA A 426 -28.20 -25.53 36.22
C ALA A 426 -28.28 -26.98 36.70
N ALA A 427 -28.50 -27.19 38.00
CA ALA A 427 -28.88 -28.49 38.52
C ALA A 427 -30.33 -28.77 38.11
N HIS A 428 -30.57 -29.88 37.40
CA HIS A 428 -31.92 -30.36 37.17
C HIS A 428 -32.47 -30.97 38.46
N GLY A 429 -33.53 -30.36 38.99
CA GLY A 429 -34.51 -30.99 39.87
C GLY A 429 -35.79 -31.29 39.10
#